data_AF-A0A7D9DH31-F1
#
_entry.id   AF-A0A7D9DH31-F1
#
_cell.length_a   1.000
_cell.length_b   1.000
_cell.length_c   1.000
_cell.angle_alpha   90.00
_cell.angle_beta   90.00
_cell.angle_gamma   90.00
#
_symmetry.space_group_name_H-M   'P 1'
#
loop_
_entity.id
_entity.type
_entity.pdbx_description
1 polymer ?
#
loop_
_entity_poly.entity_id
_entity_poly.type
_entity_poly.pdbx_seq_one_letter_code
_entity_poly.pdbx_strand_id
1 'polypeptide(L)'
;MLTRKRQYKEVANLLQGVLNVLEHFKKYFGIPQISELADRVKTIQNELGTQVLTDFEEALSIRGVKPPAGPNSLLSEACQVVCVLDSKVREDLIKWFVNLQLEEYVQLFSDTQEVGWLDKIDRRYSWLKRALVKFEEDFKETFPLEWHVEEKICEEFCHITKNDLGKTMSSRTSDIDVKLLLFAIQRTTTFEGFLAKRFAGSLYETNQESREAEKNKIAAAKESRFLGLISRCFEPHLHVYIQSQDKNLSELLERFVTDFKSLGIPQVEGDGSNVILPSAGELFVFYKKCLVQCSQLSTGPPLLSLASTFQKYLKDYATRVLSANMPKTVTQSGGLASILKDNEIKFSKEDQTLACCILCTADYCLETTQQLEEKLKEKIDVELSEKIDLVNEQDVFHSVISNSIQLLVQDTENACDAPLIAMVKVHWQSIEAVGDQSAYVTAIATHLQNIVPVIREYLTSVRKYFTQFCVKFANSFIPKFISQIYKCKPISTVGAEQLLLDTHSLKTILVDLPLLLSNVQRKIPASYSKVVTKGMEKAEMILKVVMSPHDPPVGFVDNYIKLVGDADTSNFQKLLDMKGLRRSEQHAMLDVFRSRLPTPSTPDAKKTTSGATPELESSRIKRLERLIKKQF
;
A
#
# COMPACT_ATOMS: atom_id res chain seq x y z
N MET A 1 33.98 32.18 -59.60
CA MET A 1 33.19 33.23 -60.30
C MET A 1 31.72 33.16 -59.89
N LEU A 2 31.08 31.98 -59.95
CA LEU A 2 29.69 31.76 -59.53
C LEU A 2 29.43 32.10 -58.06
N THR A 3 30.33 31.70 -57.15
CA THR A 3 30.32 32.06 -55.71
C THR A 3 30.27 33.58 -55.49
N ARG A 4 31.08 34.35 -56.23
CA ARG A 4 31.11 35.82 -56.15
C ARG A 4 29.88 36.49 -56.75
N LYS A 5 29.17 35.81 -57.66
CA LYS A 5 27.93 36.30 -58.29
C LYS A 5 26.67 35.88 -57.53
N ARG A 6 26.81 35.17 -56.39
CA ARG A 6 25.70 34.64 -55.57
C ARG A 6 24.71 33.77 -56.39
N GLN A 7 25.18 33.05 -57.41
CA GLN A 7 24.35 32.13 -58.21
C GLN A 7 24.22 30.77 -57.48
N TYR A 8 23.56 30.77 -56.33
CA TYR A 8 23.58 29.64 -55.39
C TYR A 8 23.02 28.34 -55.98
N LYS A 9 21.98 28.43 -56.82
CA LYS A 9 21.40 27.26 -57.50
C LYS A 9 22.40 26.52 -58.41
N GLU A 10 23.20 27.25 -59.17
CA GLU A 10 24.25 26.66 -60.03
C GLU A 10 25.42 26.13 -59.19
N VAL A 11 25.77 26.85 -58.11
CA VAL A 11 26.82 26.43 -57.17
C VAL A 11 26.46 25.12 -56.48
N ALA A 12 25.22 24.95 -56.01
CA ALA A 12 24.76 23.72 -55.34
C ALA A 12 24.90 22.49 -56.27
N ASN A 13 24.42 22.59 -57.52
CA ASN A 13 24.49 21.51 -58.50
C ASN A 13 25.95 21.12 -58.84
N LEU A 14 26.82 22.11 -59.06
CA LEU A 14 28.23 21.87 -59.35
C LEU A 14 28.98 21.30 -58.15
N LEU A 15 28.74 21.85 -56.95
CA LEU A 15 29.37 21.38 -55.73
C LEU A 15 28.98 19.92 -55.43
N GLN A 16 27.71 19.56 -55.62
CA GLN A 16 27.26 18.17 -55.45
C GLN A 16 27.99 17.24 -56.43
N GLY A 17 28.13 17.64 -57.69
CA GLY A 17 28.90 16.89 -58.69
C GLY A 17 30.37 16.72 -58.30
N VAL A 18 31.01 17.79 -57.81
CA VAL A 18 32.41 17.75 -57.34
C VAL A 18 32.56 16.84 -56.13
N LEU A 19 31.64 16.87 -55.16
CA LEU A 19 31.68 16.01 -53.98
C LEU A 19 31.52 14.54 -54.32
N ASN A 20 30.60 14.20 -55.24
CA ASN A 20 30.42 12.82 -55.71
C ASN A 20 31.71 12.29 -56.37
N VAL A 21 32.39 13.12 -57.17
CA VAL A 21 33.67 12.74 -57.78
C VAL A 21 34.75 12.59 -56.72
N LEU A 22 34.86 13.54 -55.79
CA LEU A 22 35.86 13.54 -54.71
C LEU A 22 35.70 12.34 -53.77
N GLU A 23 34.47 11.85 -53.59
CA GLU A 23 34.19 10.61 -52.85
C GLU A 23 34.82 9.37 -53.50
N HIS A 24 34.79 9.26 -54.82
CA HIS A 24 35.49 8.18 -55.53
C HIS A 24 37.02 8.29 -55.42
N PHE A 25 37.55 9.50 -55.20
CA PHE A 25 38.98 9.74 -55.03
C PHE A 25 39.48 9.60 -53.59
N LYS A 26 38.62 9.35 -52.59
CA LYS A 26 39.01 9.18 -51.17
C LYS A 26 40.16 8.18 -50.97
N LYS A 27 40.16 7.07 -51.72
CA LYS A 27 41.21 6.03 -51.66
C LYS A 27 42.57 6.48 -52.19
N TYR A 28 42.62 7.58 -52.94
CA TYR A 28 43.82 8.11 -53.58
C TYR A 28 44.32 9.40 -52.93
N PHE A 29 43.81 9.77 -51.75
CA PHE A 29 44.27 10.96 -51.00
C PHE A 29 45.74 10.88 -50.57
N GLY A 30 46.38 9.71 -50.64
CA GLY A 30 47.83 9.59 -50.48
C GLY A 30 48.65 10.24 -51.60
N ILE A 31 48.01 10.60 -52.73
CA ILE A 31 48.65 11.33 -53.83
C ILE A 31 48.59 12.85 -53.53
N PRO A 32 49.74 13.55 -53.40
CA PRO A 32 49.78 14.96 -52.97
C PRO A 32 48.89 15.89 -53.79
N GLN A 33 48.82 15.73 -55.12
CA GLN A 33 47.99 16.57 -55.98
C GLN A 33 46.49 16.39 -55.70
N ILE A 34 46.06 15.16 -55.37
CA ILE A 34 44.66 14.86 -55.07
C ILE A 34 44.29 15.39 -53.69
N SER A 35 45.20 15.29 -52.71
CA SER A 35 45.03 15.91 -51.39
C SER A 35 44.90 17.42 -51.50
N GLU A 36 45.76 18.09 -52.29
CA GLU A 36 45.69 19.55 -52.47
C GLU A 36 44.35 19.99 -53.11
N LEU A 37 43.85 19.21 -54.09
CA LEU A 37 42.52 19.43 -54.68
C LEU A 37 41.40 19.25 -53.65
N ALA A 38 41.49 18.24 -52.79
CA ALA A 38 40.51 18.01 -51.74
C ALA A 38 40.51 19.13 -50.69
N ASP A 39 41.70 19.63 -50.30
CA ASP A 39 41.84 20.76 -49.39
C ASP A 39 41.28 22.05 -50.01
N ARG A 40 41.48 22.28 -51.31
CA ARG A 40 40.86 23.40 -52.03
C ARG A 40 39.34 23.32 -52.04
N VAL A 41 38.77 22.13 -52.27
CA VAL A 41 37.31 21.92 -52.19
C VAL A 41 36.79 22.22 -50.78
N LYS A 42 37.51 21.77 -49.75
CA LYS A 42 37.15 22.05 -48.35
C LYS A 42 37.20 23.54 -48.01
N THR A 43 38.20 24.26 -48.50
CA THR A 43 38.27 25.72 -48.36
C THR A 43 37.08 26.40 -49.05
N ILE A 44 36.71 25.97 -50.26
CA ILE A 44 35.53 26.48 -50.96
C ILE A 44 34.24 26.19 -50.18
N GLN A 45 34.09 24.99 -49.61
CA GLN A 45 32.94 24.65 -48.76
C GLN A 45 32.83 25.56 -47.53
N ASN A 46 33.95 25.83 -46.85
CA ASN A 46 33.97 26.72 -45.69
C ASN A 46 33.65 28.17 -46.06
N GLU A 47 34.30 28.71 -47.10
CA GLU A 47 34.03 30.07 -47.60
C GLU A 47 32.56 30.24 -48.00
N LEU A 48 32.01 29.25 -48.69
CA LEU A 48 30.63 29.24 -49.14
C LEU A 48 29.65 29.14 -47.95
N GLY A 49 29.96 28.32 -46.95
CA GLY A 49 29.18 28.25 -45.71
C GLY A 49 29.14 29.58 -44.97
N THR A 50 30.31 30.23 -44.80
CA THR A 50 30.38 31.58 -44.19
C THR A 50 29.61 32.60 -45.01
N GLN A 51 29.76 32.59 -46.34
CA GLN A 51 29.07 33.52 -47.23
C GLN A 51 27.54 33.37 -47.14
N VAL A 52 27.02 32.14 -47.13
CA VAL A 52 25.59 31.89 -46.98
C VAL A 52 25.08 32.39 -45.62
N LEU A 53 25.79 32.12 -44.52
CA LEU A 53 25.41 32.61 -43.19
C LEU A 53 25.34 34.15 -43.16
N THR A 54 26.34 34.84 -43.70
CA THR A 54 26.35 36.31 -43.77
C THR A 54 25.21 36.85 -44.63
N ASP A 55 24.90 36.22 -45.76
CA ASP A 55 23.78 36.63 -46.62
C ASP A 55 22.43 36.45 -45.90
N PHE A 56 22.26 35.40 -45.09
CA PHE A 56 21.08 35.23 -44.24
C PHE A 56 21.00 36.30 -43.15
N GLU A 57 22.12 36.61 -42.50
CA GLU A 57 22.21 37.67 -41.48
C GLU A 57 21.85 39.04 -42.06
N GLU A 58 22.41 39.42 -43.21
CA GLU A 58 22.13 40.68 -43.87
C GLU A 58 20.65 40.78 -44.30
N ALA A 59 20.09 39.70 -44.84
CA ALA A 59 18.72 39.69 -45.36
C ALA A 59 17.65 39.73 -44.26
N LEU A 60 17.93 39.18 -43.07
CA LEU A 60 16.91 38.97 -42.02
C LEU A 60 17.12 39.82 -40.76
N SER A 61 18.27 40.47 -40.58
CA SER A 61 18.51 41.34 -39.41
C SER A 61 17.82 42.71 -39.52
N ILE A 62 17.30 43.08 -40.69
CA ILE A 62 16.63 44.36 -40.91
C ILE A 62 15.17 44.26 -40.45
N ARG A 63 14.87 44.82 -39.27
CA ARG A 63 13.50 44.82 -38.71
C ARG A 63 12.53 45.62 -39.58
N GLY A 64 11.35 45.04 -39.85
CA GLY A 64 10.22 45.70 -40.51
C GLY A 64 10.18 45.59 -42.03
N VAL A 65 11.20 44.99 -42.67
CA VAL A 65 11.19 44.67 -44.10
C VAL A 65 10.72 43.23 -44.28
N LYS A 66 9.76 43.00 -45.19
CA LYS A 66 9.33 41.64 -45.52
C LYS A 66 10.53 40.92 -46.15
N PRO A 67 10.95 39.76 -45.61
CA PRO A 67 12.08 39.03 -46.17
C PRO A 67 11.79 38.63 -47.62
N PRO A 68 12.81 38.57 -48.50
CA PRO A 68 12.66 38.02 -49.84
C PRO A 68 12.37 36.52 -49.73
N ALA A 69 11.09 36.18 -49.65
CA ALA A 69 10.59 34.83 -49.42
C ALA A 69 10.07 34.19 -50.71
N GLY A 70 10.12 32.85 -50.76
CA GLY A 70 9.59 32.05 -51.88
C GLY A 70 10.63 31.08 -52.47
N PRO A 71 10.19 30.14 -53.32
CA PRO A 71 11.00 29.02 -53.80
C PRO A 71 12.16 29.46 -54.70
N ASN A 72 12.03 30.63 -55.34
CA ASN A 72 13.06 31.25 -56.19
C ASN A 72 13.76 32.43 -55.50
N SER A 73 13.65 32.55 -54.18
CA SER A 73 14.39 33.57 -53.44
C SER A 73 15.87 33.17 -53.36
N LEU A 74 16.74 34.18 -53.24
CA LEU A 74 18.17 33.98 -53.01
C LEU A 74 18.43 33.09 -51.79
N LEU A 75 17.59 33.21 -50.75
CA LEU A 75 17.67 32.43 -49.51
C LEU A 75 17.29 30.96 -49.72
N SER A 76 16.26 30.68 -50.52
CA SER A 76 15.90 29.32 -50.93
C SER A 76 17.02 28.65 -51.73
N GLU A 77 17.62 29.38 -52.68
CA GLU A 77 18.78 28.88 -53.44
C GLU A 77 20.00 28.65 -52.53
N ALA A 78 20.21 29.52 -51.54
CA ALA A 78 21.26 29.35 -50.54
C ALA A 78 21.02 28.13 -49.64
N CYS A 79 19.77 27.80 -49.30
CA CYS A 79 19.43 26.55 -48.60
C CYS A 79 19.83 25.30 -49.40
N GLN A 80 19.70 25.31 -50.73
CA GLN A 80 20.15 24.20 -51.58
C GLN A 80 21.66 23.99 -51.50
N VAL A 81 22.43 25.07 -51.40
CA VAL A 81 23.88 25.00 -51.17
C VAL A 81 24.18 24.40 -49.80
N VAL A 82 23.48 24.83 -48.75
CA VAL A 82 23.65 24.30 -47.39
C VAL A 82 23.32 22.81 -47.30
N CYS A 83 22.35 22.31 -48.09
CA CYS A 83 22.08 20.87 -48.15
C CYS A 83 23.26 20.04 -48.69
N VAL A 84 24.14 20.65 -49.50
CA VAL A 84 25.34 20.01 -50.09
C VAL A 84 26.58 20.19 -49.20
N LEU A 85 26.54 21.17 -48.29
CA LEU A 85 27.61 21.43 -47.32
C LEU A 85 27.53 20.47 -46.12
N ASP A 86 28.53 20.58 -45.24
CA ASP A 86 28.59 19.84 -43.99
C ASP A 86 27.38 20.16 -43.08
N SER A 87 26.91 19.15 -42.35
CA SER A 87 25.69 19.28 -41.50
C SER A 87 25.82 20.36 -40.44
N LYS A 88 27.06 20.69 -40.03
CA LYS A 88 27.36 21.75 -39.07
C LYS A 88 26.91 23.13 -39.55
N VAL A 89 27.10 23.46 -40.83
CA VAL A 89 26.68 24.77 -41.38
C VAL A 89 25.17 24.92 -41.29
N ARG A 90 24.43 23.84 -41.56
CA ARG A 90 22.98 23.78 -41.41
C ARG A 90 22.55 23.97 -39.95
N GLU A 91 23.19 23.28 -39.02
CA GLU A 91 22.90 23.42 -37.57
C GLU A 91 23.15 24.83 -37.07
N ASP A 92 24.28 25.44 -37.45
CA ASP A 92 24.63 26.81 -37.08
C ASP A 92 23.63 27.82 -37.66
N LEU A 93 23.23 27.68 -38.93
CA LEU A 93 22.21 28.52 -39.57
C LEU A 93 20.84 28.41 -38.87
N ILE A 94 20.37 27.18 -38.63
CA ILE A 94 19.08 26.95 -37.97
C ILE A 94 19.12 27.51 -36.55
N LYS A 95 20.20 27.28 -35.80
CA LYS A 95 20.35 27.79 -34.43
C LYS A 95 20.33 29.31 -34.40
N TRP A 96 21.06 29.97 -35.29
CA TRP A 96 21.04 31.43 -35.40
C TRP A 96 19.64 31.94 -35.75
N PHE A 97 18.99 31.34 -36.75
CA PHE A 97 17.66 31.76 -37.19
C PHE A 97 16.61 31.58 -36.09
N VAL A 98 16.61 30.44 -35.39
CA VAL A 98 15.71 30.18 -34.26
C VAL A 98 15.90 31.23 -33.16
N ASN A 99 17.16 31.56 -32.83
CA ASN A 99 17.45 32.61 -31.84
C ASN A 99 16.95 33.98 -32.29
N LEU A 100 17.09 34.32 -33.57
CA LEU A 100 16.57 35.56 -34.14
C LEU A 100 15.03 35.63 -34.02
N GLN A 101 14.33 34.53 -34.32
CA GLN A 101 12.86 34.47 -34.19
C GLN A 101 12.39 34.61 -32.74
N LEU A 102 13.17 34.12 -31.77
CA LEU A 102 12.82 34.12 -30.35
C LEU A 102 13.36 35.34 -29.58
N GLU A 103 14.10 36.25 -30.22
CA GLU A 103 14.69 37.41 -29.56
C GLU A 103 13.62 38.30 -28.89
N GLU A 104 12.52 38.57 -29.59
CA GLU A 104 11.39 39.35 -29.05
C GLU A 104 10.73 38.63 -27.85
N TYR A 105 10.63 37.30 -27.91
CA TYR A 105 10.07 36.50 -26.82
C TYR A 105 10.89 36.63 -25.53
N VAL A 106 12.22 36.51 -25.64
CA VAL A 106 13.14 36.61 -24.51
C VAL A 106 13.02 37.97 -23.82
N GLN A 107 12.83 39.05 -24.58
CA GLN A 107 12.68 40.40 -24.03
C GLN A 107 11.30 40.63 -23.39
N LEU A 108 10.23 40.15 -24.03
CA LEU A 108 8.85 40.36 -23.54
C LEU A 108 8.54 39.62 -22.24
N PHE A 109 9.14 38.44 -22.06
CA PHE A 109 8.82 37.54 -20.96
C PHE A 109 9.98 37.31 -20.00
N SER A 110 10.94 38.24 -19.92
CA SER A 110 12.00 38.18 -18.93
C SER A 110 11.46 38.17 -17.49
N ASP A 111 12.24 37.60 -16.57
CA ASP A 111 11.95 37.49 -15.14
C ASP A 111 11.58 38.81 -14.43
N THR A 112 12.01 39.94 -14.97
CA THR A 112 11.68 41.30 -14.49
C THR A 112 10.29 41.78 -14.87
N GLN A 113 9.65 41.19 -15.89
CA GLN A 113 8.39 41.66 -16.43
C GLN A 113 7.20 40.97 -15.77
N GLU A 114 6.20 41.74 -15.34
CA GLU A 114 4.96 41.17 -14.76
C GLU A 114 4.18 40.29 -15.75
N VAL A 115 4.38 40.49 -17.05
CA VAL A 115 3.74 39.68 -18.10
C VAL A 115 4.28 38.25 -18.12
N GLY A 116 5.46 38.02 -17.54
CA GLY A 116 6.10 36.72 -17.43
C GLY A 116 5.57 35.84 -16.29
N TRP A 117 4.74 36.37 -15.39
CA TRP A 117 4.25 35.62 -14.23
C TRP A 117 3.22 34.52 -14.59
N LEU A 118 3.05 33.56 -13.67
CA LEU A 118 2.25 32.34 -13.87
C LEU A 118 0.77 32.61 -14.16
N ASP A 119 0.21 33.72 -13.67
CA ASP A 119 -1.18 34.11 -13.90
C ASP A 119 -1.47 34.39 -15.39
N LYS A 120 -0.43 34.79 -16.14
CA LYS A 120 -0.49 35.15 -17.56
C LYS A 120 0.25 34.15 -18.46
N ILE A 121 0.50 32.92 -17.98
CA ILE A 121 1.25 31.90 -18.72
C ILE A 121 0.69 31.63 -20.13
N ASP A 122 -0.63 31.74 -20.32
CA ASP A 122 -1.30 31.62 -21.63
C ASP A 122 -0.76 32.59 -22.69
N ARG A 123 -0.22 33.74 -22.28
CA ARG A 123 0.37 34.72 -23.19
C ARG A 123 1.63 34.20 -23.86
N ARG A 124 2.44 33.38 -23.17
CA ARG A 124 3.64 32.74 -23.75
C ARG A 124 3.24 31.80 -24.87
N TYR A 125 2.26 30.95 -24.62
CA TYR A 125 1.76 29.98 -25.61
C TYR A 125 1.06 30.65 -26.78
N SER A 126 0.32 31.73 -26.52
CA SER A 126 -0.33 32.53 -27.57
C SER A 126 0.69 33.32 -28.40
N TRP A 127 1.81 33.72 -27.79
CA TRP A 127 2.93 34.32 -28.51
C TRP A 127 3.54 33.32 -29.50
N LEU A 128 3.87 32.10 -29.06
CA LEU A 128 4.43 31.09 -29.98
C LEU A 128 3.48 30.80 -31.14
N LYS A 129 2.18 30.60 -30.88
CA LYS A 129 1.20 30.36 -31.96
C LYS A 129 1.20 31.45 -33.02
N ARG A 130 1.31 32.73 -32.62
CA ARG A 130 1.42 33.86 -33.56
C ARG A 130 2.76 33.87 -34.29
N ALA A 131 3.86 33.56 -33.60
CA ALA A 131 5.18 33.45 -34.19
C ALA A 131 5.24 32.34 -35.27
N LEU A 132 4.58 31.19 -35.03
CA LEU A 132 4.49 30.10 -36.01
C LEU A 132 3.66 30.47 -37.24
N VAL A 133 2.53 31.17 -37.06
CA VAL A 133 1.74 31.68 -38.20
C VAL A 133 2.57 32.64 -39.04
N LYS A 134 3.28 33.58 -38.39
CA LYS A 134 4.16 34.51 -39.09
C LYS A 134 5.31 33.79 -39.81
N PHE A 135 5.89 32.76 -39.19
CA PHE A 135 6.91 31.92 -39.83
C PHE A 135 6.36 31.20 -41.06
N GLU A 136 5.16 30.62 -40.98
CA GLU A 136 4.52 29.99 -42.13
C GLU A 136 4.25 30.98 -43.27
N GLU A 137 3.85 32.22 -42.96
CA GLU A 137 3.59 33.28 -43.94
C GLU A 137 4.87 33.80 -44.61
N ASP A 138 5.96 33.93 -43.85
CA ASP A 138 7.20 34.58 -44.31
C ASP A 138 8.28 33.59 -44.80
N PHE A 139 8.26 32.32 -44.39
CA PHE A 139 9.41 31.41 -44.60
C PHE A 139 9.09 29.98 -45.03
N LYS A 140 7.81 29.57 -45.12
CA LYS A 140 7.42 28.17 -45.43
C LYS A 140 8.03 27.61 -46.72
N GLU A 141 8.21 28.45 -47.73
CA GLU A 141 8.79 28.04 -49.03
C GLU A 141 10.30 28.33 -49.15
N THR A 142 10.92 28.89 -48.11
CA THR A 142 12.34 29.26 -48.10
C THR A 142 13.21 28.13 -47.56
N PHE A 143 12.75 27.45 -46.50
CA PHE A 143 13.50 26.35 -45.88
C PHE A 143 13.01 24.97 -46.37
N PRO A 144 13.91 24.00 -46.57
CA PRO A 144 13.52 22.61 -46.84
C PRO A 144 12.68 22.02 -45.69
N LEU A 145 11.62 21.27 -46.03
CA LEU A 145 10.72 20.66 -45.04
C LEU A 145 11.45 19.69 -44.10
N GLU A 146 12.44 18.96 -44.62
CA GLU A 146 13.29 18.00 -43.88
C GLU A 146 14.14 18.66 -42.78
N TRP A 147 14.30 19.99 -42.80
CA TRP A 147 15.05 20.69 -41.76
C TRP A 147 14.22 20.86 -40.48
N HIS A 148 12.90 20.66 -40.55
CA HIS A 148 11.97 20.75 -39.43
C HIS A 148 12.17 22.04 -38.60
N VAL A 149 12.44 23.17 -39.27
CA VAL A 149 12.76 24.45 -38.63
C VAL A 149 11.65 24.87 -37.66
N GLU A 150 10.39 24.63 -38.02
CA GLU A 150 9.24 24.92 -37.16
C GLU A 150 9.28 24.13 -35.83
N GLU A 151 9.63 22.83 -35.90
CA GLU A 151 9.79 21.97 -34.72
C GLU A 151 10.93 22.49 -33.84
N LYS A 152 12.04 22.95 -34.46
CA LYS A 152 13.19 23.55 -33.76
C LYS A 152 12.86 24.87 -33.07
N ILE A 153 12.03 25.73 -33.67
CA ILE A 153 11.53 26.95 -33.01
C ILE A 153 10.72 26.57 -31.75
N CYS A 154 9.85 25.56 -31.86
CA CYS A 154 9.04 25.10 -30.72
C CYS A 154 9.91 24.49 -29.61
N GLU A 155 10.90 23.67 -29.98
CA GLU A 155 11.84 23.03 -29.05
C GLU A 155 12.62 24.08 -28.25
N GLU A 156 13.22 25.05 -28.93
CA GLU A 156 13.99 26.12 -28.27
C GLU A 156 13.10 27.04 -27.42
N PHE A 157 11.89 27.38 -27.92
CA PHE A 157 10.90 28.10 -27.13
C PHE A 157 10.56 27.37 -25.83
N CYS A 158 10.35 26.05 -25.88
CA CYS A 158 10.08 25.23 -24.70
C CYS A 158 11.26 25.27 -23.71
N HIS A 159 12.51 25.18 -24.20
CA HIS A 159 13.70 25.26 -23.36
C HIS A 159 13.85 26.62 -22.66
N ILE A 160 13.70 27.72 -23.41
CA ILE A 160 13.76 29.08 -22.86
C ILE A 160 12.65 29.25 -21.81
N THR A 161 11.42 28.86 -22.13
CA THR A 161 10.26 28.97 -21.24
C THR A 161 10.45 28.18 -19.96
N LYS A 162 10.94 26.94 -20.04
CA LYS A 162 11.24 26.11 -18.87
C LYS A 162 12.24 26.78 -17.94
N ASN A 163 13.34 27.28 -18.49
CA ASN A 163 14.42 27.90 -17.72
C ASN A 163 13.95 29.21 -17.08
N ASP A 164 13.21 30.02 -17.81
CA ASP A 164 12.67 31.29 -17.33
C ASP A 164 11.62 31.07 -16.23
N LEU A 165 10.62 30.22 -16.45
CA LEU A 165 9.64 29.85 -15.43
C LEU A 165 10.30 29.26 -14.18
N GLY A 166 11.32 28.41 -14.34
CA GLY A 166 12.08 27.86 -13.23
C GLY A 166 12.76 28.94 -12.37
N LYS A 167 13.38 29.95 -13.01
CA LYS A 167 13.97 31.09 -12.29
C LYS A 167 12.91 31.95 -11.60
N THR A 168 11.85 32.30 -12.33
CA THR A 168 10.77 33.16 -11.83
C THR A 168 10.06 32.55 -10.63
N MET A 169 9.74 31.25 -10.67
CA MET A 169 9.12 30.54 -9.55
C MET A 169 10.06 30.41 -8.36
N SER A 170 11.36 30.18 -8.60
CA SER A 170 12.36 30.12 -7.52
C SER A 170 12.47 31.45 -6.78
N SER A 171 12.49 32.57 -7.50
CA SER A 171 12.59 33.92 -6.91
C SER A 171 11.34 34.36 -6.15
N ARG A 172 10.15 33.91 -6.56
CA ARG A 172 8.84 34.33 -5.98
C ARG A 172 8.09 33.16 -5.34
N THR A 173 8.81 32.29 -4.63
CA THR A 173 8.21 31.06 -4.06
C THR A 173 7.05 31.36 -3.09
N SER A 174 7.10 32.47 -2.36
CA SER A 174 6.03 32.90 -1.42
C SER A 174 4.70 33.23 -2.07
N ASP A 175 4.74 33.63 -3.35
CA ASP A 175 3.58 34.16 -4.07
C ASP A 175 2.84 33.04 -4.82
N ILE A 176 3.32 31.80 -4.70
CA ILE A 176 2.76 30.61 -5.36
C ILE A 176 1.73 29.98 -4.43
N ASP A 177 0.46 30.11 -4.78
CA ASP A 177 -0.60 29.33 -4.17
C ASP A 177 -0.94 28.06 -5.00
N VAL A 178 -1.66 27.13 -4.38
CA VAL A 178 -2.01 25.85 -5.03
C VAL A 178 -2.91 26.03 -6.27
N LYS A 179 -3.79 27.03 -6.29
CA LYS A 179 -4.70 27.27 -7.42
C LYS A 179 -3.95 27.82 -8.61
N LEU A 180 -3.05 28.78 -8.37
CA LEU A 180 -2.17 29.37 -9.37
C LEU A 180 -1.23 28.32 -9.95
N LEU A 181 -0.62 27.49 -9.10
CA LEU A 181 0.28 26.42 -9.54
C LEU A 181 -0.47 25.39 -10.41
N LEU A 182 -1.63 24.91 -9.97
CA LEU A 182 -2.44 23.95 -10.74
C LEU A 182 -2.95 24.56 -12.04
N PHE A 183 -3.35 25.84 -12.04
CA PHE A 183 -3.70 26.57 -13.25
C PHE A 183 -2.54 26.57 -14.25
N ALA A 184 -1.35 26.96 -13.81
CA ALA A 184 -0.17 27.03 -14.67
C ALA A 184 0.22 25.65 -15.24
N ILE A 185 0.21 24.60 -14.42
CA ILE A 185 0.51 23.23 -14.87
C ILE A 185 -0.53 22.77 -15.90
N GLN A 186 -1.82 23.00 -15.65
CA GLN A 186 -2.88 22.60 -16.58
C GLN A 186 -2.73 23.28 -17.95
N ARG A 187 -2.43 24.58 -17.96
CA ARG A 187 -2.21 25.32 -19.22
C ARG A 187 -0.97 24.81 -19.95
N THR A 188 0.11 24.57 -19.22
CA THR A 188 1.37 24.07 -19.76
C THR A 188 1.22 22.69 -20.39
N THR A 189 0.64 21.75 -19.66
CA THR A 189 0.44 20.36 -20.14
C THR A 189 -0.51 20.30 -21.33
N THR A 190 -1.55 21.15 -21.34
CA THR A 190 -2.45 21.28 -22.50
C THR A 190 -1.69 21.79 -23.73
N PHE A 191 -0.79 22.76 -23.54
CA PHE A 191 0.06 23.28 -24.61
C PHE A 191 1.10 22.27 -25.11
N GLU A 192 1.78 21.56 -24.21
CA GLU A 192 2.69 20.47 -24.58
C GLU A 192 1.95 19.37 -25.36
N GLY A 193 0.74 19.01 -24.93
CA GLY A 193 -0.10 18.07 -25.65
C GLY A 193 -0.53 18.57 -27.05
N PHE A 194 -0.70 19.89 -27.22
CA PHE A 194 -0.92 20.49 -28.53
C PHE A 194 0.31 20.35 -29.44
N LEU A 195 1.52 20.67 -28.95
CA LEU A 195 2.76 20.50 -29.71
C LEU A 195 3.02 19.04 -30.05
N ALA A 196 2.83 18.14 -29.08
CA ALA A 196 2.98 16.71 -29.26
C ALA A 196 2.09 16.17 -30.38
N LYS A 197 0.83 16.62 -30.44
CA LYS A 197 -0.09 16.26 -31.54
C LYS A 197 0.29 16.89 -32.87
N ARG A 198 0.74 18.14 -32.87
CA ARG A 198 1.16 18.86 -34.09
C ARG A 198 2.34 18.17 -34.78
N PHE A 199 3.33 17.75 -34.00
CA PHE A 199 4.57 17.15 -34.52
C PHE A 199 4.60 15.61 -34.48
N ALA A 200 3.54 14.95 -34.02
CA ALA A 200 3.44 13.47 -34.03
C ALA A 200 3.56 12.85 -35.45
N GLY A 201 3.26 13.62 -36.51
CA GLY A 201 3.38 13.19 -37.89
C GLY A 201 4.79 13.33 -38.51
N SER A 202 5.70 14.08 -37.87
CA SER A 202 7.05 14.37 -38.37
C SER A 202 7.92 13.09 -38.48
N LEU A 203 7.60 12.05 -37.69
CA LEU A 203 8.34 10.79 -37.63
C LEU A 203 7.97 9.77 -38.73
N TYR A 204 6.85 9.97 -39.44
CA TYR A 204 6.35 9.02 -40.44
C TYR A 204 5.72 9.76 -41.63
N GLU A 205 6.55 10.36 -42.48
CA GLU A 205 6.15 10.61 -43.86
C GLU A 205 6.04 9.26 -44.58
N THR A 206 4.90 8.59 -44.45
CA THR A 206 4.52 7.50 -45.36
C THR A 206 3.06 7.71 -45.74
N ASN A 207 2.84 7.97 -47.03
CA ASN A 207 1.56 8.20 -47.71
C ASN A 207 0.58 7.02 -47.56
N GLN A 208 -0.02 6.83 -46.39
CA GLN A 208 -1.13 5.90 -46.22
C GLN A 208 -2.25 6.52 -45.36
N GLU A 209 -3.30 6.99 -46.04
CA GLU A 209 -4.58 7.35 -45.45
C GLU A 209 -5.33 6.07 -45.00
N SER A 210 -4.98 5.55 -43.84
CA SER A 210 -5.63 4.37 -43.22
C SER A 210 -6.04 4.68 -41.78
N ARG A 211 -7.13 4.07 -41.29
CA ARG A 211 -7.54 4.14 -39.86
C ARG A 211 -6.44 3.69 -38.88
N GLU A 212 -5.46 2.92 -39.35
CA GLU A 212 -4.27 2.52 -38.59
C GLU A 212 -3.24 3.66 -38.43
N ALA A 213 -3.14 4.58 -39.39
CA ALA A 213 -2.26 5.75 -39.28
C ALA A 213 -2.71 6.73 -38.18
N GLU A 214 -4.02 6.85 -37.95
CA GLU A 214 -4.57 7.69 -36.87
C GLU A 214 -4.26 7.09 -35.48
N LYS A 215 -4.34 5.76 -35.34
CA LYS A 215 -3.91 5.07 -34.12
C LYS A 215 -2.40 5.20 -33.88
N ASN A 216 -1.59 5.11 -34.94
CA ASN A 216 -0.14 5.27 -34.85
C ASN A 216 0.27 6.71 -34.53
N LYS A 217 -0.42 7.73 -35.06
CA LYS A 217 -0.21 9.14 -34.68
C LYS A 217 -0.54 9.41 -33.21
N ILE A 218 -1.61 8.80 -32.69
CA ILE A 218 -1.98 8.93 -31.27
C ILE A 218 -0.94 8.24 -30.36
N ALA A 219 -0.36 7.12 -30.81
CA ALA A 219 0.74 6.45 -30.09
C ALA A 219 2.03 7.29 -30.12
N ALA A 220 2.42 7.80 -31.29
CA ALA A 220 3.60 8.68 -31.44
C ALA A 220 3.46 10.00 -30.65
N ALA A 221 2.25 10.54 -30.51
CA ALA A 221 1.99 11.71 -29.68
C ALA A 221 2.24 11.45 -28.19
N LYS A 222 2.11 10.20 -27.71
CA LYS A 222 2.37 9.84 -26.31
C LYS A 222 3.86 9.67 -25.98
N GLU A 223 4.69 9.42 -26.99
CA GLU A 223 6.16 9.35 -26.88
C GLU A 223 6.84 10.64 -27.35
N SER A 224 6.04 11.67 -27.64
CA SER A 224 6.56 12.92 -28.18
C SER A 224 7.56 13.58 -27.23
N ARG A 225 8.69 14.04 -27.81
CA ARG A 225 9.72 14.80 -27.11
C ARG A 225 9.21 16.06 -26.42
N PHE A 226 8.03 16.58 -26.82
CA PHE A 226 7.44 17.79 -26.27
C PHE A 226 6.74 17.61 -24.92
N LEU A 227 6.35 16.38 -24.57
CA LEU A 227 5.70 16.10 -23.29
C LEU A 227 6.74 16.20 -22.16
N GLY A 228 6.49 17.07 -21.18
CA GLY A 228 7.40 17.24 -20.05
C GLY A 228 8.57 18.21 -20.28
N LEU A 229 8.68 18.86 -21.45
CA LEU A 229 9.78 19.81 -21.71
C LEU A 229 9.72 21.01 -20.78
N ILE A 230 8.54 21.62 -20.64
CA ILE A 230 8.27 22.76 -19.77
C ILE A 230 7.77 22.26 -18.42
N SER A 231 6.77 21.39 -18.39
CA SER A 231 6.00 21.06 -17.18
C SER A 231 6.85 20.48 -16.03
N ARG A 232 8.00 19.87 -16.33
CA ARG A 232 8.99 19.46 -15.31
C ARG A 232 9.55 20.61 -14.46
N CYS A 233 9.48 21.87 -14.91
CA CYS A 233 9.91 23.01 -14.09
C CYS A 233 9.03 23.24 -12.85
N PHE A 234 7.81 22.71 -12.83
CA PHE A 234 6.90 22.86 -11.69
C PHE A 234 7.17 21.86 -10.56
N GLU A 235 7.86 20.75 -10.83
CA GLU A 235 8.07 19.67 -9.85
C GLU A 235 8.71 20.14 -8.53
N PRO A 236 9.74 20.99 -8.51
CA PRO A 236 10.33 21.50 -7.27
C PRO A 236 9.34 22.28 -6.39
N HIS A 237 8.29 22.82 -6.99
CA HIS A 237 7.26 23.65 -6.33
C HIS A 237 5.99 22.85 -5.96
N LEU A 238 5.89 21.57 -6.34
CA LEU A 238 4.73 20.73 -6.02
C LEU A 238 4.56 20.46 -4.52
N HIS A 239 5.54 20.79 -3.68
CA HIS A 239 5.39 20.76 -2.22
C HIS A 239 4.21 21.65 -1.73
N VAL A 240 3.90 22.75 -2.42
CA VAL A 240 2.73 23.60 -2.12
C VAL A 240 1.41 22.83 -2.29
N TYR A 241 1.33 21.99 -3.33
CA TYR A 241 0.18 21.10 -3.54
C TYR A 241 0.08 20.07 -2.41
N ILE A 242 1.19 19.42 -2.06
CA ILE A 242 1.21 18.41 -0.98
C ILE A 242 0.82 19.02 0.37
N GLN A 243 1.32 20.21 0.70
CA GLN A 243 0.92 20.93 1.93
C GLN A 243 -0.58 21.26 1.94
N SER A 244 -1.15 21.66 0.80
CA SER A 244 -2.59 21.87 0.70
C SER A 244 -3.38 20.57 0.91
N GLN A 245 -2.91 19.43 0.37
CA GLN A 245 -3.56 18.13 0.60
C GLN A 245 -3.42 17.69 2.05
N ASP A 246 -2.27 17.91 2.68
CA ASP A 246 -2.05 17.61 4.10
C ASP A 246 -3.03 18.40 4.98
N LYS A 247 -3.21 19.70 4.73
CA LYS A 247 -4.18 20.53 5.46
C LYS A 247 -5.62 20.02 5.27
N ASN A 248 -6.02 19.75 4.03
CA ASN A 248 -7.36 19.23 3.73
C ASN A 248 -7.64 17.89 4.44
N LEU A 249 -6.64 17.01 4.50
CA LEU A 249 -6.75 15.73 5.21
C LEU A 249 -6.82 15.90 6.73
N SER A 250 -6.07 16.85 7.30
CA SER A 250 -6.17 17.20 8.71
C SER A 250 -7.59 17.63 9.07
N GLU A 251 -8.16 18.57 8.31
CA GLU A 251 -9.52 19.09 8.50
C GLU A 251 -10.56 17.97 8.31
N LEU A 252 -10.36 17.10 7.32
CA LEU A 252 -11.24 15.95 7.09
C LEU A 252 -11.21 14.96 8.27
N LEU A 253 -10.05 14.67 8.84
CA LEU A 253 -9.95 13.80 10.02
C LEU A 253 -10.56 14.43 11.27
N GLU A 254 -10.35 15.72 11.50
CA GLU A 254 -10.99 16.43 12.62
C GLU A 254 -12.51 16.37 12.52
N ARG A 255 -13.04 16.51 11.31
CA ARG A 255 -14.46 16.31 11.02
C ARG A 255 -14.88 14.88 11.35
N PHE A 256 -14.17 13.85 10.90
CA PHE A 256 -14.50 12.46 11.22
C PHE A 256 -14.52 12.16 12.72
N VAL A 257 -13.58 12.73 13.49
CA VAL A 257 -13.55 12.57 14.96
C VAL A 257 -14.78 13.22 15.62
N THR A 258 -15.23 14.35 15.07
CA THR A 258 -16.40 15.07 15.57
C THR A 258 -17.69 14.35 15.19
N ASP A 259 -17.81 13.95 13.93
CA ASP A 259 -18.97 13.26 13.37
C ASP A 259 -19.15 11.87 13.99
N PHE A 260 -18.08 11.19 14.39
CA PHE A 260 -18.20 9.91 15.10
C PHE A 260 -19.01 10.02 16.38
N LYS A 261 -18.95 11.17 17.08
CA LYS A 261 -19.71 11.39 18.32
C LYS A 261 -21.18 11.71 18.06
N SER A 262 -21.52 12.20 16.86
CA SER A 262 -22.89 12.57 16.50
C SER A 262 -23.61 11.48 15.70
N LEU A 263 -22.86 10.69 14.93
CA LEU A 263 -23.34 9.52 14.20
C LEU A 263 -23.46 8.34 15.16
N GLY A 264 -24.69 7.85 15.34
CA GLY A 264 -24.94 6.62 16.08
C GLY A 264 -24.28 5.40 15.40
N ILE A 265 -24.30 4.27 16.10
CA ILE A 265 -23.69 3.02 15.62
C ILE A 265 -24.45 2.50 14.40
N PRO A 266 -23.76 2.17 13.28
CA PRO A 266 -24.40 1.60 12.10
C PRO A 266 -25.21 0.35 12.44
N GLN A 267 -26.42 0.26 11.90
CA GLN A 267 -27.27 -0.92 12.03
C GLN A 267 -27.04 -1.86 10.85
N VAL A 268 -27.14 -3.17 11.09
CA VAL A 268 -27.00 -4.18 10.03
C VAL A 268 -28.25 -4.15 9.16
N GLU A 269 -28.08 -3.77 7.90
CA GLU A 269 -29.10 -3.88 6.85
C GLU A 269 -28.53 -4.65 5.65
N GLY A 270 -29.36 -5.46 4.99
CA GLY A 270 -28.98 -6.13 3.74
C GLY A 270 -27.87 -7.18 3.89
N ASP A 271 -26.81 -7.04 3.07
CA ASP A 271 -25.69 -7.99 2.96
C ASP A 271 -24.58 -7.78 4.00
N GLY A 272 -24.74 -6.79 4.89
CA GLY A 272 -23.77 -6.44 5.93
C GLY A 272 -22.67 -5.48 5.47
N SER A 273 -22.75 -4.89 4.27
CA SER A 273 -21.83 -3.83 3.82
C SER A 273 -21.96 -2.54 4.62
N ASN A 274 -23.15 -2.27 5.18
CA ASN A 274 -23.49 -1.05 5.91
C ASN A 274 -22.85 -0.97 7.31
N VAL A 275 -22.14 -2.02 7.72
CA VAL A 275 -21.42 -2.11 9.01
C VAL A 275 -20.09 -1.33 8.98
N ILE A 276 -19.60 -0.99 7.78
CA ILE A 276 -18.38 -0.19 7.60
C ILE A 276 -18.72 1.29 7.81
N LEU A 277 -17.88 2.00 8.58
CA LEU A 277 -18.07 3.43 8.83
C LEU A 277 -17.92 4.24 7.53
N PRO A 278 -18.87 5.15 7.21
CA PRO A 278 -18.79 5.98 6.00
C PRO A 278 -17.50 6.80 5.89
N SER A 279 -16.93 7.19 7.02
CA SER A 279 -15.67 7.96 7.09
C SER A 279 -14.50 7.24 6.43
N ALA A 280 -14.44 5.91 6.46
CA ALA A 280 -13.41 5.14 5.76
C ALA A 280 -13.60 5.25 4.24
N GLY A 281 -14.83 5.14 3.75
CA GLY A 281 -15.15 5.31 2.32
C GLY A 281 -14.77 6.71 1.82
N GLU A 282 -15.13 7.74 2.57
CA GLU A 282 -14.78 9.13 2.24
C GLU A 282 -13.26 9.37 2.22
N LEU A 283 -12.51 8.81 3.17
CA LEU A 283 -11.05 8.90 3.23
C LEU A 283 -10.41 8.33 1.95
N PHE A 284 -10.76 7.11 1.57
CA PHE A 284 -10.16 6.47 0.40
C PHE A 284 -10.63 7.08 -0.93
N VAL A 285 -11.85 7.62 -1.00
CA VAL A 285 -12.29 8.44 -2.15
C VAL A 285 -11.44 9.70 -2.27
N PHE A 286 -11.11 10.35 -1.16
CA PHE A 286 -10.21 11.50 -1.15
C PHE A 286 -8.80 11.11 -1.63
N TYR A 287 -8.23 10.02 -1.10
CA TYR A 287 -6.93 9.51 -1.55
C TYR A 287 -6.90 9.19 -3.04
N LYS A 288 -7.95 8.54 -3.56
CA LYS A 288 -8.07 8.27 -4.99
C LYS A 288 -8.05 9.56 -5.83
N LYS A 289 -8.74 10.61 -5.40
CA LYS A 289 -8.74 11.91 -6.08
C LYS A 289 -7.34 12.54 -6.07
N CYS A 290 -6.68 12.55 -4.92
CA CYS A 290 -5.31 13.08 -4.80
C CYS A 290 -4.30 12.28 -5.62
N LEU A 291 -4.40 10.95 -5.62
CA LEU A 291 -3.54 10.07 -6.42
C LEU A 291 -3.70 10.35 -7.92
N VAL A 292 -4.94 10.37 -8.41
CA VAL A 292 -5.21 10.66 -9.83
C VAL A 292 -4.65 12.03 -10.21
N GLN A 293 -4.93 13.05 -9.42
CA GLN A 293 -4.46 14.40 -9.69
C GLN A 293 -2.93 14.48 -9.64
N CYS A 294 -2.28 13.99 -8.59
CA CYS A 294 -0.83 14.06 -8.43
C CYS A 294 -0.09 13.26 -9.51
N SER A 295 -0.57 12.07 -9.89
CA SER A 295 0.02 11.28 -10.98
C SER A 295 -0.05 11.96 -12.35
N GLN A 296 -0.97 12.92 -12.55
CA GLN A 296 -1.02 13.76 -13.74
C GLN A 296 -0.03 14.92 -13.69
N LEU A 297 0.40 15.33 -12.49
CA LEU A 297 1.34 16.43 -12.27
C LEU A 297 2.79 15.95 -12.26
N SER A 298 3.07 14.80 -11.62
CA SER A 298 4.40 14.20 -11.55
C SER A 298 4.32 12.72 -11.16
N THR A 299 5.24 11.91 -11.68
CA THR A 299 5.48 10.52 -11.28
C THR A 299 6.72 10.36 -10.39
N GLY A 300 7.38 11.48 -10.05
CA GLY A 300 8.65 11.50 -9.32
C GLY A 300 8.50 11.76 -7.82
N PRO A 301 9.45 12.49 -7.19
CA PRO A 301 9.48 12.74 -5.74
C PRO A 301 8.18 13.31 -5.12
N PRO A 302 7.41 14.20 -5.78
CA PRO A 302 6.16 14.70 -5.22
C PRO A 302 5.12 13.60 -4.94
N LEU A 303 5.07 12.55 -5.77
CA LEU A 303 4.17 11.42 -5.57
C LEU A 303 4.58 10.58 -4.36
N LEU A 304 5.89 10.47 -4.10
CA LEU A 304 6.42 9.86 -2.89
C LEU A 304 6.04 10.68 -1.65
N SER A 305 6.15 12.01 -1.71
CA SER A 305 5.69 12.88 -0.62
C SER A 305 4.18 12.74 -0.36
N LEU A 306 3.36 12.59 -1.41
CA LEU A 306 1.93 12.31 -1.26
C LEU A 306 1.69 10.96 -0.56
N ALA A 307 2.43 9.91 -0.94
CA ALA A 307 2.35 8.61 -0.28
C ALA A 307 2.68 8.72 1.22
N SER A 308 3.70 9.51 1.60
CA SER A 308 4.01 9.79 3.01
C SER A 308 2.89 10.55 3.74
N THR A 309 2.20 11.46 3.06
CA THR A 309 1.00 12.11 3.61
C THR A 309 -0.12 11.10 3.84
N PHE A 310 -0.36 10.16 2.92
CA PHE A 310 -1.35 9.09 3.12
C PHE A 310 -0.97 8.18 4.30
N GLN A 311 0.31 7.78 4.41
CA GLN A 311 0.80 6.97 5.53
C GLN A 311 0.48 7.63 6.89
N LYS A 312 0.79 8.92 7.03
CA LYS A 312 0.47 9.72 8.22
C LYS A 312 -1.02 9.66 8.56
N TYR A 313 -1.89 9.93 7.58
CA TYR A 313 -3.33 10.03 7.85
C TYR A 313 -4.05 8.68 7.96
N LEU A 314 -3.50 7.59 7.43
CA LEU A 314 -3.95 6.22 7.73
C LEU A 314 -3.71 5.87 9.19
N LYS A 315 -2.52 6.16 9.71
CA LYS A 315 -2.19 5.99 11.14
C LYS A 315 -3.08 6.85 12.04
N ASP A 316 -3.27 8.12 11.68
CA ASP A 316 -4.15 9.01 12.44
C ASP A 316 -5.61 8.54 12.40
N TYR A 317 -6.11 8.05 11.27
CA TYR A 317 -7.45 7.49 11.19
C TYR A 317 -7.61 6.27 12.11
N ALA A 318 -6.68 5.31 12.03
CA ALA A 318 -6.71 4.11 12.86
C ALA A 318 -6.62 4.39 14.36
N THR A 319 -5.85 5.41 14.76
CA THR A 319 -5.66 5.77 16.18
C THR A 319 -6.76 6.70 16.70
N ARG A 320 -7.03 7.81 16.01
CA ARG A 320 -7.94 8.87 16.49
C ARG A 320 -9.41 8.61 16.20
N VAL A 321 -9.73 7.87 15.14
CA VAL A 321 -11.12 7.55 14.78
C VAL A 321 -11.50 6.15 15.25
N LEU A 322 -10.69 5.13 14.95
CA LEU A 322 -11.04 3.75 15.33
C LEU A 322 -10.66 3.44 16.78
N SER A 323 -9.37 3.47 17.12
CA SER A 323 -8.89 3.02 18.44
C SER A 323 -9.39 3.90 19.59
N ALA A 324 -9.46 5.22 19.41
CA ALA A 324 -9.92 6.14 20.44
C ALA A 324 -11.40 5.95 20.83
N ASN A 325 -12.20 5.43 19.90
CA ASN A 325 -13.63 5.16 20.09
C ASN A 325 -13.93 3.69 20.38
N MET A 326 -12.90 2.85 20.53
CA MET A 326 -13.10 1.47 20.98
C MET A 326 -13.72 1.44 22.39
N PRO A 327 -14.70 0.56 22.63
CA PRO A 327 -15.27 0.37 23.96
C PRO A 327 -14.17 0.05 24.99
N LYS A 328 -14.16 0.75 26.13
CA LYS A 328 -13.15 0.54 27.17
C LYS A 328 -13.66 -0.42 28.23
N THR A 329 -12.99 -1.57 28.38
CA THR A 329 -13.20 -2.45 29.54
C THR A 329 -12.55 -1.85 30.78
N VAL A 330 -13.29 -1.81 31.90
CA VAL A 330 -12.96 -1.17 33.18
C VAL A 330 -11.57 -1.57 33.74
N THR A 331 -11.00 -2.69 33.31
CA THR A 331 -9.70 -3.19 33.77
C THR A 331 -8.47 -2.34 33.38
N GLN A 332 -8.60 -1.33 32.51
CA GLN A 332 -7.46 -0.50 32.07
C GLN A 332 -7.42 0.93 32.64
N SER A 333 -8.47 1.40 33.33
CA SER A 333 -8.44 2.71 33.99
C SER A 333 -8.18 2.56 35.48
N GLY A 334 -6.91 2.40 35.85
CA GLY A 334 -6.41 2.44 37.22
C GLY A 334 -6.49 3.83 37.86
N GLY A 335 -7.70 4.39 37.93
CA GLY A 335 -8.01 5.62 38.64
C GLY A 335 -8.89 5.34 39.85
N LEU A 336 -8.56 5.98 40.98
CA LEU A 336 -9.29 5.92 42.27
C LEU A 336 -10.80 6.27 42.19
N ALA A 337 -11.30 6.74 41.04
CA ALA A 337 -12.70 7.04 40.80
C ALA A 337 -13.60 5.81 40.55
N SER A 338 -13.02 4.61 40.32
CA SER A 338 -13.79 3.37 40.13
C SER A 338 -14.27 2.73 41.44
N ILE A 339 -13.89 3.26 42.61
CA ILE A 339 -14.17 2.65 43.92
C ILE A 339 -15.57 3.02 44.46
N LEU A 340 -16.28 3.97 43.84
CA LEU A 340 -17.55 4.48 44.36
C LEU A 340 -18.81 4.10 43.56
N LYS A 341 -18.71 3.16 42.61
CA LYS A 341 -19.88 2.57 41.96
C LYS A 341 -19.69 1.06 41.82
N ASP A 342 -20.18 0.32 42.81
CA ASP A 342 -20.52 -1.12 42.72
C ASP A 342 -21.68 -1.33 41.73
N ASN A 343 -21.45 -0.99 40.46
CA ASN A 343 -22.23 -1.50 39.34
C ASN A 343 -21.22 -2.06 38.36
N GLU A 344 -21.18 -3.39 38.25
CA GLU A 344 -20.57 -4.07 37.11
C GLU A 344 -21.10 -3.40 35.83
N ILE A 345 -20.28 -2.54 35.21
CA ILE A 345 -20.63 -1.93 33.93
C ILE A 345 -20.59 -3.06 32.91
N LYS A 346 -21.74 -3.70 32.71
CA LYS A 346 -21.96 -4.72 31.69
C LYS A 346 -21.70 -4.06 30.34
N PHE A 347 -20.83 -4.68 29.55
CA PHE A 347 -20.64 -4.33 28.15
C PHE A 347 -22.01 -4.36 27.47
N SER A 348 -22.44 -3.24 26.91
CA SER A 348 -23.79 -3.13 26.37
C SER A 348 -23.87 -3.78 24.99
N LYS A 349 -25.10 -4.05 24.53
CA LYS A 349 -25.30 -4.48 23.13
C LYS A 349 -24.76 -3.45 22.14
N GLU A 350 -24.82 -2.17 22.48
CA GLU A 350 -24.26 -1.07 21.68
C GLU A 350 -22.73 -1.14 21.63
N ASP A 351 -22.07 -1.48 22.73
CA ASP A 351 -20.61 -1.67 22.74
C ASP A 351 -20.19 -2.88 21.87
N GLN A 352 -20.97 -3.96 21.86
CA GLN A 352 -20.75 -5.13 21.00
C GLN A 352 -20.84 -4.77 19.52
N THR A 353 -21.90 -4.06 19.13
CA THR A 353 -22.10 -3.66 17.74
C THR A 353 -21.03 -2.65 17.30
N LEU A 354 -20.67 -1.69 18.15
CA LEU A 354 -19.59 -0.74 17.88
C LEU A 354 -18.24 -1.43 17.67
N ALA A 355 -17.86 -2.37 18.54
CA ALA A 355 -16.62 -3.14 18.40
C ALA A 355 -16.59 -3.94 17.09
N CYS A 356 -17.73 -4.48 16.65
CA CYS A 356 -17.84 -5.15 15.36
C CYS A 356 -17.74 -4.18 14.18
N CYS A 357 -18.39 -3.01 14.24
CA CYS A 357 -18.30 -1.98 13.21
C CYS A 357 -16.86 -1.48 13.03
N ILE A 358 -16.15 -1.24 14.14
CA ILE A 358 -14.74 -0.84 14.12
C ILE A 358 -13.87 -1.95 13.50
N LEU A 359 -14.13 -3.21 13.85
CA LEU A 359 -13.42 -4.35 13.28
C LEU A 359 -13.63 -4.45 11.76
N CYS A 360 -14.88 -4.39 11.29
CA CYS A 360 -15.20 -4.41 9.87
C CYS A 360 -14.58 -3.23 9.11
N THR A 361 -14.59 -2.05 9.73
CA THR A 361 -13.98 -0.85 9.14
C THR A 361 -12.46 -0.99 9.06
N ALA A 362 -11.82 -1.55 10.09
CA ALA A 362 -10.38 -1.78 10.10
C ALA A 362 -9.96 -2.82 9.04
N ASP A 363 -10.75 -3.89 8.82
CA ASP A 363 -10.51 -4.86 7.73
C ASP A 363 -10.65 -4.20 6.35
N TYR A 364 -11.70 -3.39 6.16
CA TYR A 364 -11.86 -2.62 4.93
C TYR A 364 -10.68 -1.67 4.68
N CYS A 365 -10.23 -0.95 5.71
CA CYS A 365 -9.08 -0.07 5.61
C CYS A 365 -7.79 -0.84 5.31
N LEU A 366 -7.59 -2.00 5.92
CA LEU A 366 -6.44 -2.88 5.67
C LEU A 366 -6.40 -3.31 4.19
N GLU A 367 -7.48 -3.90 3.68
CA GLU A 367 -7.56 -4.36 2.29
C GLU A 367 -7.41 -3.20 1.29
N THR A 368 -8.04 -2.05 1.58
CA THR A 368 -7.95 -0.87 0.70
C THR A 368 -6.58 -0.21 0.76
N THR A 369 -5.88 -0.26 1.90
CA THR A 369 -4.50 0.22 2.03
C THR A 369 -3.55 -0.62 1.17
N GLN A 370 -3.73 -1.94 1.13
CA GLN A 370 -2.97 -2.83 0.24
C GLN A 370 -3.20 -2.47 -1.24
N GLN A 371 -4.45 -2.27 -1.64
CA GLN A 371 -4.78 -1.85 -3.01
C GLN A 371 -4.21 -0.46 -3.36
N LEU A 372 -4.21 0.47 -2.39
CA LEU A 372 -3.64 1.80 -2.54
C LEU A 372 -2.12 1.73 -2.76
N GLU A 373 -1.41 0.89 -2.02
CA GLU A 373 0.02 0.67 -2.18
C GLU A 373 0.36 0.16 -3.58
N GLU A 374 -0.37 -0.85 -4.07
CA GLU A 374 -0.22 -1.37 -5.43
C GLU A 374 -0.44 -0.27 -6.47
N LYS A 375 -1.51 0.53 -6.29
CA LYS A 375 -1.82 1.64 -7.22
C LYS A 375 -0.80 2.78 -7.18
N LEU A 376 -0.20 3.04 -6.03
CA LEU A 376 0.90 4.01 -5.90
C LEU A 376 2.15 3.50 -6.63
N LYS A 377 2.51 2.23 -6.43
CA LYS A 377 3.65 1.58 -7.10
C LYS A 377 3.48 1.48 -8.62
N GLU A 378 2.25 1.29 -9.10
CA GLU A 378 1.93 1.31 -10.54
C GLU A 378 2.12 2.69 -11.19
N LYS A 379 2.02 3.78 -10.41
CA LYS A 379 1.99 5.16 -10.92
C LYS A 379 3.30 5.92 -10.78
N ILE A 380 4.13 5.53 -9.82
CA ILE A 380 5.42 6.17 -9.55
C ILE A 380 6.51 5.64 -10.49
N ASP A 381 7.56 6.43 -10.69
CA ASP A 381 8.75 6.00 -11.41
C ASP A 381 9.36 4.74 -10.77
N VAL A 382 9.81 3.80 -11.60
CA VAL A 382 10.30 2.47 -11.18
C VAL A 382 11.38 2.57 -10.10
N GLU A 383 12.29 3.55 -10.22
CA GLU A 383 13.39 3.79 -9.27
C GLU A 383 12.93 4.20 -7.86
N LEU A 384 11.73 4.76 -7.73
CA LEU A 384 11.16 5.22 -6.47
C LEU A 384 10.10 4.25 -5.91
N SER A 385 9.69 3.25 -6.69
CA SER A 385 8.64 2.31 -6.32
C SER A 385 8.93 1.53 -5.02
N GLU A 386 10.18 1.15 -4.81
CA GLU A 386 10.62 0.42 -3.60
C GLU A 386 10.54 1.28 -2.33
N LYS A 387 10.50 2.60 -2.45
CA LYS A 387 10.36 3.51 -1.29
C LYS A 387 8.93 3.61 -0.77
N ILE A 388 7.96 3.09 -1.53
CA ILE A 388 6.56 3.03 -1.10
C ILE A 388 6.36 1.72 -0.33
N ASP A 389 6.13 1.85 0.96
CA ASP A 389 5.85 0.73 1.86
C ASP A 389 4.76 1.15 2.85
N LEU A 390 3.62 0.47 2.84
CA LEU A 390 2.50 0.74 3.75
C LEU A 390 2.31 -0.38 4.78
N VAL A 391 3.29 -1.28 4.97
CA VAL A 391 3.20 -2.39 5.93
C VAL A 391 2.96 -1.90 7.35
N ASN A 392 3.62 -0.81 7.76
CA ASN A 392 3.42 -0.24 9.11
C ASN A 392 1.98 0.22 9.32
N GLU A 393 1.36 0.84 8.32
CA GLU A 393 -0.04 1.28 8.35
C GLU A 393 -1.00 0.06 8.40
N GLN A 394 -0.70 -0.98 7.62
CA GLN A 394 -1.44 -2.25 7.64
C GLN A 394 -1.36 -2.92 9.03
N ASP A 395 -0.19 -2.93 9.66
CA ASP A 395 0.01 -3.48 11.01
C ASP A 395 -0.82 -2.75 12.08
N VAL A 396 -0.99 -1.43 11.94
CA VAL A 396 -1.87 -0.66 12.85
C VAL A 396 -3.32 -1.11 12.69
N PHE A 397 -3.82 -1.31 11.47
CA PHE A 397 -5.18 -1.86 11.27
C PHE A 397 -5.30 -3.30 11.79
N HIS A 398 -4.30 -4.15 11.58
CA HIS A 398 -4.25 -5.50 12.18
C HIS A 398 -4.32 -5.46 13.71
N SER A 399 -3.66 -4.49 14.34
CA SER A 399 -3.73 -4.26 15.78
C SER A 399 -5.14 -3.87 16.23
N VAL A 400 -5.80 -2.94 15.52
CA VAL A 400 -7.21 -2.57 15.80
C VAL A 400 -8.12 -3.79 15.74
N ILE A 401 -8.02 -4.58 14.66
CA ILE A 401 -8.80 -5.82 14.49
C ILE A 401 -8.57 -6.78 15.66
N SER A 402 -7.30 -7.01 16.02
CA SER A 402 -6.92 -7.92 17.09
C SER A 402 -7.48 -7.49 18.44
N ASN A 403 -7.44 -6.20 18.73
CA ASN A 403 -7.99 -5.59 19.95
C ASN A 403 -9.52 -5.72 19.98
N SER A 404 -10.21 -5.48 18.86
CA SER A 404 -11.66 -5.69 18.76
C SER A 404 -12.07 -7.12 19.05
N ILE A 405 -11.38 -8.11 18.49
CA ILE A 405 -11.65 -9.52 18.79
C ILE A 405 -11.42 -9.82 20.26
N GLN A 406 -10.34 -9.29 20.86
CA GLN A 406 -10.04 -9.52 22.26
C GLN A 406 -11.09 -8.94 23.21
N LEU A 407 -11.60 -7.73 22.92
CA LEU A 407 -12.68 -7.13 23.71
C LEU A 407 -13.96 -7.98 23.66
N LEU A 408 -14.35 -8.44 22.47
CA LEU A 408 -15.53 -9.30 22.30
C LEU A 408 -15.38 -10.63 23.05
N VAL A 409 -14.18 -11.23 23.00
CA VAL A 409 -13.87 -12.45 23.78
C VAL A 409 -14.00 -12.18 25.27
N GLN A 410 -13.40 -11.09 25.76
CA GLN A 410 -13.43 -10.73 27.18
C GLN A 410 -14.85 -10.45 27.67
N ASP A 411 -15.67 -9.77 26.88
CA ASP A 411 -17.09 -9.56 27.19
C ASP A 411 -17.84 -10.90 27.34
N THR A 412 -17.68 -11.79 26.37
CA THR A 412 -18.32 -13.11 26.38
C THR A 412 -17.88 -13.94 27.60
N GLU A 413 -16.61 -13.84 27.98
CA GLU A 413 -16.09 -14.51 29.18
C GLU A 413 -16.62 -13.92 30.49
N ASN A 414 -16.65 -12.60 30.60
CA ASN A 414 -17.18 -11.91 31.78
C ASN A 414 -18.66 -12.27 32.01
N ALA A 415 -19.44 -12.41 30.93
CA ALA A 415 -20.83 -12.87 31.01
C ALA A 415 -20.95 -14.29 31.60
N CYS A 416 -19.92 -15.13 31.49
CA CYS A 416 -19.92 -16.48 32.03
C CYS A 416 -19.43 -16.56 33.49
N ASP A 417 -18.88 -15.49 34.07
CA ASP A 417 -18.22 -15.55 35.39
C ASP A 417 -19.17 -15.75 36.55
N ALA A 418 -20.29 -15.03 36.58
CA ALA A 418 -21.30 -15.21 37.64
C ALA A 418 -21.88 -16.64 37.67
N PRO A 419 -22.29 -17.25 36.52
CA PRO A 419 -22.66 -18.66 36.48
C PRO A 419 -21.56 -19.61 36.97
N LEU A 420 -20.30 -19.38 36.59
CA LEU A 420 -19.17 -20.22 37.04
C LEU A 420 -18.92 -20.10 38.55
N ILE A 421 -19.09 -18.91 39.13
CA ILE A 421 -19.01 -18.72 40.59
C ILE A 421 -20.18 -19.44 41.27
N ALA A 422 -21.38 -19.40 40.70
CA ALA A 422 -22.53 -20.13 41.22
C ALA A 422 -22.28 -21.65 41.22
N MET A 423 -21.66 -22.18 40.16
CA MET A 423 -21.26 -23.60 40.07
C MET A 423 -20.38 -24.04 41.25
N VAL A 424 -19.39 -23.21 41.63
CA VAL A 424 -18.49 -23.53 42.75
C VAL A 424 -19.21 -23.52 44.11
N LYS A 425 -20.29 -22.75 44.24
CA LYS A 425 -21.10 -22.65 45.47
C LYS A 425 -22.12 -23.78 45.63
N VAL A 426 -22.35 -24.59 44.60
CA VAL A 426 -23.26 -25.76 44.68
C VAL A 426 -22.68 -26.77 45.68
N HIS A 427 -23.54 -27.28 46.56
CA HIS A 427 -23.14 -28.32 47.52
C HIS A 427 -23.15 -29.71 46.85
N TRP A 428 -22.12 -29.97 46.03
CA TRP A 428 -22.01 -31.19 45.21
C TRP A 428 -22.02 -32.50 46.00
N GLN A 429 -21.75 -32.46 47.31
CA GLN A 429 -21.78 -33.64 48.16
C GLN A 429 -23.21 -34.10 48.52
N SER A 430 -24.18 -33.19 48.60
CA SER A 430 -25.56 -33.51 49.01
C SER A 430 -26.49 -33.85 47.85
N ILE A 431 -25.96 -34.03 46.64
CA ILE A 431 -26.76 -34.42 45.48
C ILE A 431 -27.03 -35.93 45.58
N GLU A 432 -28.30 -36.30 45.72
CA GLU A 432 -28.75 -37.68 45.93
C GLU A 432 -29.18 -38.38 44.62
N ALA A 433 -29.57 -37.61 43.59
CA ALA A 433 -29.96 -38.13 42.28
C ALA A 433 -29.48 -37.23 41.15
N VAL A 434 -29.19 -37.83 39.99
CA VAL A 434 -28.90 -37.10 38.75
C VAL A 434 -30.21 -36.64 38.12
N GLY A 435 -30.27 -35.36 37.76
CA GLY A 435 -31.41 -34.74 37.08
C GLY A 435 -31.01 -34.16 35.72
N ASP A 436 -31.77 -33.17 35.27
CA ASP A 436 -31.46 -32.40 34.06
C ASP A 436 -30.24 -31.49 34.26
N GLN A 437 -29.84 -30.76 33.21
CA GLN A 437 -28.72 -29.83 33.28
C GLN A 437 -28.88 -28.79 34.40
N SER A 438 -27.78 -28.47 35.08
CA SER A 438 -27.77 -27.50 36.18
C SER A 438 -28.11 -26.08 35.72
N ALA A 439 -28.63 -25.27 36.66
CA ALA A 439 -29.00 -23.88 36.42
C ALA A 439 -27.84 -23.01 35.87
N TYR A 440 -26.59 -23.28 36.29
CA TYR A 440 -25.44 -22.52 35.79
C TYR A 440 -25.16 -22.80 34.31
N VAL A 441 -25.38 -24.03 33.83
CA VAL A 441 -25.24 -24.39 32.41
C VAL A 441 -26.28 -23.65 31.59
N THR A 442 -27.52 -23.63 32.07
CA THR A 442 -28.63 -22.89 31.44
C THR A 442 -28.33 -21.39 31.37
N ALA A 443 -27.77 -20.81 32.44
CA ALA A 443 -27.37 -19.41 32.46
C ALA A 443 -26.25 -19.11 31.44
N ILE A 444 -25.19 -19.94 31.38
CA ILE A 444 -24.13 -19.80 30.37
C ILE A 444 -24.71 -19.90 28.96
N ALA A 445 -25.55 -20.90 28.70
CA ALA A 445 -26.21 -21.07 27.41
C ALA A 445 -27.00 -19.81 27.00
N THR A 446 -27.77 -19.25 27.93
CA THR A 446 -28.56 -18.03 27.71
C THR A 446 -27.67 -16.82 27.40
N HIS A 447 -26.55 -16.65 28.10
CA HIS A 447 -25.60 -15.58 27.81
C HIS A 447 -24.98 -15.72 26.41
N LEU A 448 -24.53 -16.92 26.05
CA LEU A 448 -23.97 -17.19 24.72
C LEU A 448 -25.01 -16.97 23.60
N GLN A 449 -26.26 -17.39 23.83
CA GLN A 449 -27.37 -17.18 22.90
C GLN A 449 -27.71 -15.71 22.69
N ASN A 450 -27.45 -14.84 23.67
CA ASN A 450 -27.68 -13.41 23.55
C ASN A 450 -26.54 -12.65 22.87
N ILE A 451 -25.30 -13.12 23.01
CA ILE A 451 -24.09 -12.41 22.55
C ILE A 451 -23.65 -12.89 21.15
N VAL A 452 -23.51 -14.21 20.97
CA VAL A 452 -22.89 -14.78 19.77
C VAL A 452 -23.67 -14.48 18.48
N PRO A 453 -25.01 -14.53 18.44
CA PRO A 453 -25.74 -14.17 17.22
C PRO A 453 -25.52 -12.73 16.79
N VAL A 454 -25.49 -11.78 17.73
CA VAL A 454 -25.25 -10.35 17.45
C VAL A 454 -23.89 -10.16 16.80
N ILE A 455 -22.83 -10.73 17.41
CA ILE A 455 -21.48 -10.67 16.85
C ILE A 455 -21.43 -11.32 15.45
N ARG A 456 -22.09 -12.47 15.28
CA ARG A 456 -22.12 -13.17 13.99
C ARG A 456 -22.78 -12.36 12.89
N GLU A 457 -23.89 -11.70 13.18
CA GLU A 457 -24.64 -10.89 12.22
C GLU A 457 -23.80 -9.71 11.74
N TYR A 458 -23.15 -8.98 12.65
CA TYR A 458 -22.28 -7.85 12.31
C TYR A 458 -20.99 -8.26 11.58
N LEU A 459 -20.47 -9.48 11.84
CA LEU A 459 -19.25 -9.99 11.19
C LEU A 459 -19.53 -10.87 9.97
N THR A 460 -20.72 -10.74 9.35
CA THR A 460 -21.14 -11.59 8.21
C THR A 460 -20.21 -11.44 6.99
N SER A 461 -19.74 -10.22 6.73
CA SER A 461 -18.80 -9.88 5.65
C SER A 461 -17.37 -10.36 5.94
N VAL A 462 -16.98 -10.44 7.20
CA VAL A 462 -15.61 -10.73 7.66
C VAL A 462 -15.51 -12.02 8.50
N ARG A 463 -16.08 -13.11 7.99
CA ARG A 463 -16.23 -14.41 8.70
C ARG A 463 -14.95 -15.00 9.28
N LYS A 464 -13.79 -14.67 8.68
CA LYS A 464 -12.47 -15.06 9.17
C LYS A 464 -12.28 -14.63 10.64
N TYR A 465 -12.73 -13.42 10.99
CA TYR A 465 -12.61 -12.89 12.35
C TYR A 465 -13.67 -13.43 13.30
N PHE A 466 -14.89 -13.72 12.83
CA PHE A 466 -15.88 -14.43 13.65
C PHE A 466 -15.38 -15.82 14.08
N THR A 467 -14.77 -16.55 13.15
CA THR A 467 -14.16 -17.86 13.46
C THR A 467 -13.01 -17.71 14.46
N GLN A 468 -12.18 -16.69 14.30
CA GLN A 468 -11.09 -16.38 15.23
C GLN A 468 -11.59 -16.01 16.63
N PHE A 469 -12.69 -15.25 16.72
CA PHE A 469 -13.40 -14.96 17.96
C PHE A 469 -13.82 -16.25 18.68
N CYS A 470 -14.53 -17.16 17.99
CA CYS A 470 -14.97 -18.43 18.58
C CYS A 470 -13.78 -19.25 19.10
N VAL A 471 -12.71 -19.37 18.30
CA VAL A 471 -11.49 -20.11 18.69
C VAL A 471 -10.82 -19.50 19.92
N LYS A 472 -10.65 -18.17 19.94
CA LYS A 472 -10.02 -17.47 21.08
C LYS A 472 -10.86 -17.61 22.35
N PHE A 473 -12.18 -17.44 22.23
CA PHE A 473 -13.11 -17.66 23.34
C PHE A 473 -12.99 -19.08 23.89
N ALA A 474 -13.07 -20.12 23.05
CA ALA A 474 -12.96 -21.50 23.52
C ALA A 474 -11.61 -21.79 24.19
N ASN A 475 -10.51 -21.28 23.64
CA ASN A 475 -9.17 -21.47 24.19
C ASN A 475 -8.95 -20.84 25.56
N SER A 476 -9.72 -19.81 25.91
CA SER A 476 -9.59 -19.12 27.18
C SER A 476 -10.69 -19.52 28.18
N PHE A 477 -11.92 -19.72 27.70
CA PHE A 477 -13.05 -20.24 28.50
C PHE A 477 -12.81 -21.65 29.03
N ILE A 478 -12.35 -22.61 28.21
CA ILE A 478 -12.22 -24.01 28.61
C ILE A 478 -11.23 -24.18 29.79
N PRO A 479 -10.01 -23.61 29.75
CA PRO A 479 -9.11 -23.64 30.90
C PRO A 479 -9.71 -22.98 32.15
N LYS A 480 -10.44 -21.88 32.00
CA LYS A 480 -11.14 -21.19 33.10
C LYS A 480 -12.19 -22.11 33.72
N PHE A 481 -13.01 -22.77 32.89
CA PHE A 481 -14.00 -23.76 33.33
C PHE A 481 -13.35 -24.92 34.10
N ILE A 482 -12.28 -25.52 33.57
CA ILE A 482 -11.51 -26.58 34.25
C ILE A 482 -10.99 -26.11 35.61
N SER A 483 -10.49 -24.88 35.69
CA SER A 483 -10.03 -24.28 36.95
C SER A 483 -11.17 -24.16 37.99
N GLN A 484 -12.40 -23.88 37.55
CA GLN A 484 -13.56 -23.82 38.44
C GLN A 484 -14.06 -25.22 38.84
N ILE A 485 -13.94 -26.23 37.96
CA ILE A 485 -14.19 -27.64 38.31
C ILE A 485 -13.30 -28.06 39.50
N TYR A 486 -12.01 -27.75 39.47
CA TYR A 486 -11.09 -28.06 40.58
C TYR A 486 -11.45 -27.39 41.92
N LYS A 487 -12.28 -26.34 41.90
CA LYS A 487 -12.76 -25.66 43.11
C LYS A 487 -14.07 -26.23 43.64
N CYS A 488 -14.76 -27.06 42.86
CA CYS A 488 -15.93 -27.79 43.32
C CYS A 488 -15.44 -28.91 44.25
N LYS A 489 -15.44 -28.69 45.56
CA LYS A 489 -14.99 -29.68 46.55
C LYS A 489 -15.69 -29.50 47.90
N PRO A 490 -16.07 -30.59 48.59
CA PRO A 490 -16.02 -32.00 48.15
C PRO A 490 -17.19 -32.38 47.21
N ILE A 491 -17.03 -33.44 46.41
CA ILE A 491 -18.01 -33.95 45.44
C ILE A 491 -18.34 -35.43 45.75
N SER A 492 -19.63 -35.79 45.79
CA SER A 492 -20.08 -37.19 45.90
C SER A 492 -20.03 -37.92 44.55
N THR A 493 -20.18 -39.25 44.52
CA THR A 493 -20.24 -40.00 43.24
C THR A 493 -21.38 -39.51 42.34
N VAL A 494 -22.55 -39.28 42.92
CA VAL A 494 -23.75 -38.78 42.20
C VAL A 494 -23.58 -37.32 41.79
N GLY A 495 -22.97 -36.47 42.64
CA GLY A 495 -22.65 -35.09 42.28
C GLY A 495 -21.63 -34.99 41.14
N ALA A 496 -20.65 -35.90 41.10
CA ALA A 496 -19.69 -35.98 40.00
C ALA A 496 -20.34 -36.45 38.69
N GLU A 497 -21.33 -37.35 38.77
CA GLU A 497 -22.15 -37.76 37.61
C GLU A 497 -22.97 -36.60 37.05
N GLN A 498 -23.61 -35.80 37.91
CA GLN A 498 -24.33 -34.59 37.51
C GLN A 498 -23.38 -33.56 36.86
N LEU A 499 -22.22 -33.30 37.46
CA LEU A 499 -21.24 -32.35 36.91
C LEU A 499 -20.64 -32.84 35.57
N LEU A 500 -20.57 -34.17 35.36
CA LEU A 500 -20.17 -34.76 34.08
C LEU A 500 -21.23 -34.55 33.00
N LEU A 501 -22.52 -34.72 33.34
CA LEU A 501 -23.64 -34.39 32.46
C LEU A 501 -23.60 -32.91 32.07
N ASP A 502 -23.43 -32.02 33.04
CA ASP A 502 -23.32 -30.57 32.83
C ASP A 502 -22.14 -30.20 31.91
N THR A 503 -21.00 -30.89 32.09
CA THR A 503 -19.81 -30.74 31.24
C THR A 503 -20.08 -31.16 29.79
N HIS A 504 -20.80 -32.27 29.59
CA HIS A 504 -21.19 -32.73 28.26
C HIS A 504 -22.18 -31.77 27.58
N SER A 505 -23.13 -31.23 28.34
CA SER A 505 -24.07 -30.20 27.85
C SER A 505 -23.33 -28.93 27.41
N LEU A 506 -22.39 -28.42 28.23
CA LEU A 506 -21.54 -27.28 27.85
C LEU A 506 -20.66 -27.58 26.63
N LYS A 507 -20.12 -28.80 26.52
CA LYS A 507 -19.34 -29.21 25.33
C LYS A 507 -20.19 -29.14 24.07
N THR A 508 -21.43 -29.60 24.12
CA THR A 508 -22.37 -29.53 22.99
C THR A 508 -22.63 -28.07 22.60
N ILE A 509 -22.95 -27.21 23.57
CA ILE A 509 -23.15 -25.76 23.34
C ILE A 509 -21.91 -25.10 22.72
N LEU A 510 -20.71 -25.41 23.22
CA LEU A 510 -19.47 -24.86 22.70
C LEU A 510 -19.14 -25.38 21.29
N VAL A 511 -19.37 -26.66 20.99
CA VAL A 511 -19.16 -27.19 19.63
C VAL A 511 -20.08 -26.47 18.64
N ASP A 512 -21.33 -26.25 19.03
CA ASP A 512 -22.34 -25.59 18.19
C ASP A 512 -22.25 -24.04 18.22
N LEU A 513 -21.34 -23.46 19.00
CA LEU A 513 -21.21 -22.02 19.20
C LEU A 513 -21.21 -21.20 17.88
N PRO A 514 -20.45 -21.56 16.82
CA PRO A 514 -20.45 -20.79 15.58
C PRO A 514 -21.82 -20.74 14.89
N LEU A 515 -22.65 -21.77 15.11
CA LEU A 515 -23.97 -21.94 14.51
C LEU A 515 -25.11 -21.67 15.48
N LEU A 516 -24.81 -21.20 16.70
CA LEU A 516 -25.80 -20.98 17.74
C LEU A 516 -26.91 -20.04 17.26
N LEU A 517 -28.15 -20.53 17.17
CA LEU A 517 -29.31 -19.79 16.62
C LEU A 517 -29.11 -19.30 15.16
N SER A 518 -28.29 -19.99 14.37
CA SER A 518 -28.15 -19.67 12.94
C SER A 518 -29.24 -20.36 12.13
N ASN A 519 -29.94 -19.60 11.30
CA ASN A 519 -30.92 -20.14 10.33
C ASN A 519 -30.25 -20.77 9.09
N VAL A 520 -28.92 -20.71 9.00
CA VAL A 520 -28.16 -21.22 7.85
C VAL A 520 -27.53 -22.56 8.21
N GLN A 521 -27.94 -23.63 7.52
CA GLN A 521 -27.31 -24.94 7.64
C GLN A 521 -25.88 -24.90 7.08
N ARG A 522 -24.89 -24.71 7.95
CA ARG A 522 -23.46 -24.76 7.61
C ARG A 522 -22.76 -25.82 8.45
N LYS A 523 -21.60 -26.27 7.98
CA LYS A 523 -20.73 -27.16 8.75
C LYS A 523 -19.83 -26.34 9.67
N ILE A 524 -19.69 -26.78 10.91
CA ILE A 524 -18.78 -26.20 11.89
C ILE A 524 -17.34 -26.40 11.40
N PRO A 525 -16.45 -25.39 11.49
CA PRO A 525 -15.04 -25.56 11.13
C PRO A 525 -14.39 -26.70 11.93
N ALA A 526 -13.82 -27.69 11.23
CA ALA A 526 -13.23 -28.88 11.86
C ALA A 526 -12.09 -28.52 12.83
N SER A 527 -11.31 -27.49 12.51
CA SER A 527 -10.25 -26.96 13.38
C SER A 527 -10.81 -26.46 14.71
N TYR A 528 -11.95 -25.76 14.70
CA TYR A 528 -12.62 -25.28 15.90
C TYR A 528 -13.21 -26.43 16.73
N SER A 529 -13.99 -27.30 16.09
CA SER A 529 -14.63 -28.43 16.78
C SER A 529 -13.60 -29.33 17.47
N LYS A 530 -12.44 -29.54 16.86
CA LYS A 530 -11.33 -30.32 17.44
C LYS A 530 -10.73 -29.67 18.70
N VAL A 531 -10.61 -28.34 18.72
CA VAL A 531 -10.12 -27.59 19.89
C VAL A 531 -11.10 -27.75 21.06
N VAL A 532 -12.39 -27.55 20.82
CA VAL A 532 -13.43 -27.67 21.86
C VAL A 532 -13.52 -29.11 22.37
N THR A 533 -13.58 -30.08 21.47
CA THR A 533 -13.72 -31.51 21.83
C THR A 533 -12.55 -31.96 22.70
N LYS A 534 -11.31 -31.70 22.28
CA LYS A 534 -10.10 -32.07 23.04
C LYS A 534 -10.02 -31.34 24.38
N GLY A 535 -10.38 -30.06 24.42
CA GLY A 535 -10.35 -29.26 25.64
C GLY A 535 -11.37 -29.76 26.67
N MET A 536 -12.61 -30.02 26.24
CA MET A 536 -13.68 -30.52 27.09
C MET A 536 -13.51 -31.99 27.49
N GLU A 537 -12.89 -32.83 26.64
CA GLU A 537 -12.50 -34.20 27.00
C GLU A 537 -11.63 -34.22 28.26
N LYS A 538 -10.70 -33.25 28.42
CA LYS A 538 -9.90 -33.15 29.64
C LYS A 538 -10.76 -32.94 30.89
N ALA A 539 -11.79 -32.08 30.81
CA ALA A 539 -12.73 -31.85 31.89
C ALA A 539 -13.55 -33.13 32.21
N GLU A 540 -14.04 -33.82 31.17
CA GLU A 540 -14.75 -35.09 31.32
C GLU A 540 -13.88 -36.17 31.99
N MET A 541 -12.60 -36.29 31.61
CA MET A 541 -11.68 -37.28 32.20
C MET A 541 -11.38 -37.00 33.66
N ILE A 542 -11.23 -35.73 34.07
CA ILE A 542 -11.06 -35.36 35.48
C ILE A 542 -12.25 -35.86 36.30
N LEU A 543 -13.48 -35.61 35.83
CA LEU A 543 -14.70 -36.00 36.54
C LEU A 543 -14.87 -37.53 36.58
N LYS A 544 -14.57 -38.24 35.49
CA LYS A 544 -14.58 -39.72 35.46
C LYS A 544 -13.63 -40.35 36.47
N VAL A 545 -12.45 -39.75 36.69
CA VAL A 545 -11.52 -40.21 37.72
C VAL A 545 -12.09 -39.93 39.11
N VAL A 546 -12.67 -38.74 39.35
CA VAL A 546 -13.31 -38.41 40.65
C VAL A 546 -14.45 -39.39 40.98
N MET A 547 -15.21 -39.86 39.97
CA MET A 547 -16.26 -40.87 40.14
C MET A 547 -15.72 -42.28 40.44
N SER A 548 -14.51 -42.60 40.00
CA SER A 548 -13.96 -43.97 40.10
C SER A 548 -13.73 -44.40 41.55
N PRO A 549 -13.93 -45.68 41.92
CA PRO A 549 -13.60 -46.19 43.25
C PRO A 549 -12.13 -45.91 43.61
N HIS A 550 -11.88 -45.53 44.86
CA HIS A 550 -10.54 -45.16 45.32
C HIS A 550 -9.81 -46.27 46.10
N ASP A 551 -10.50 -47.37 46.37
CA ASP A 551 -9.94 -48.58 46.96
C ASP A 551 -9.96 -49.71 45.90
N PRO A 552 -8.81 -50.33 45.55
CA PRO A 552 -7.46 -50.09 46.07
C PRO A 552 -6.77 -48.81 45.53
N PRO A 553 -5.93 -48.12 46.34
CA PRO A 553 -5.25 -46.87 45.94
C PRO A 553 -4.45 -46.95 44.65
N VAL A 554 -3.85 -48.10 44.37
CA VAL A 554 -3.04 -48.34 43.16
C VAL A 554 -3.87 -48.24 41.88
N GLY A 555 -5.08 -48.83 41.89
CA GLY A 555 -5.98 -48.78 40.74
C GLY A 555 -6.48 -47.36 40.45
N PHE A 556 -6.71 -46.57 41.49
CA PHE A 556 -7.13 -45.18 41.36
C PHE A 556 -6.02 -44.30 40.75
N VAL A 557 -4.78 -44.45 41.23
CA VAL A 557 -3.60 -43.74 40.70
C VAL A 557 -3.34 -44.11 39.24
N ASP A 558 -3.39 -45.40 38.89
CA ASP A 558 -3.19 -45.85 37.51
C ASP A 558 -4.28 -45.30 36.57
N ASN A 559 -5.54 -45.23 37.04
CA ASN A 559 -6.63 -44.62 36.29
C ASN A 559 -6.45 -43.10 36.08
N TYR A 560 -5.96 -42.37 37.08
CA TYR A 560 -5.62 -40.96 36.94
C TYR A 560 -4.55 -40.73 35.88
N ILE A 561 -3.45 -41.48 35.95
CA ILE A 561 -2.33 -41.39 34.99
C ILE A 561 -2.81 -41.73 33.57
N LYS A 562 -3.67 -42.75 33.43
CA LYS A 562 -4.18 -43.19 32.12
C LYS A 562 -5.16 -42.19 31.48
N LEU A 563 -6.09 -41.64 32.26
CA LEU A 563 -7.19 -40.83 31.75
C LEU A 563 -6.87 -39.33 31.69
N VAL A 564 -6.17 -38.80 32.70
CA VAL A 564 -5.82 -37.37 32.77
C VAL A 564 -4.44 -37.12 32.16
N GLY A 565 -3.51 -38.07 32.29
CA GLY A 565 -2.18 -37.99 31.69
C GLY A 565 -1.28 -36.87 32.23
N ASP A 566 -1.60 -36.35 33.42
CA ASP A 566 -0.84 -35.28 34.08
C ASP A 566 0.13 -35.85 35.12
N ALA A 567 1.38 -35.37 35.08
CA ALA A 567 2.44 -35.75 36.02
C ALA A 567 2.56 -34.77 37.20
N ASP A 568 1.80 -33.68 37.19
CA ASP A 568 1.82 -32.65 38.23
C ASP A 568 1.15 -33.14 39.52
N THR A 569 1.96 -33.26 40.58
CA THR A 569 1.49 -33.64 41.92
C THR A 569 0.48 -32.63 42.49
N SER A 570 0.55 -31.35 42.10
CA SER A 570 -0.43 -30.33 42.52
C SER A 570 -1.82 -30.60 41.94
N ASN A 571 -1.90 -31.00 40.66
CA ASN A 571 -3.18 -31.29 40.03
C ASN A 571 -3.78 -32.60 40.53
N PHE A 572 -2.95 -33.60 40.83
CA PHE A 572 -3.41 -34.81 41.51
C PHE A 572 -3.93 -34.50 42.92
N GLN A 573 -3.23 -33.67 43.71
CA GLN A 573 -3.71 -33.23 45.02
C GLN A 573 -5.08 -32.53 44.94
N LYS A 574 -5.27 -31.63 43.96
CA LYS A 574 -6.59 -30.99 43.76
C LYS A 574 -7.69 -32.01 43.46
N LEU A 575 -7.38 -33.08 42.71
CA LEU A 575 -8.34 -34.13 42.42
C LEU A 575 -8.71 -34.96 43.66
N LEU A 576 -7.73 -35.27 44.51
CA LEU A 576 -7.98 -35.93 45.80
C LEU A 576 -8.84 -35.07 46.74
N ASP A 577 -8.59 -33.76 46.74
CA ASP A 577 -9.40 -32.78 47.46
C ASP A 577 -10.85 -32.74 46.94
N MET A 578 -11.06 -32.77 45.62
CA MET A 578 -12.40 -32.84 45.01
C MET A 578 -13.15 -34.09 45.46
N LYS A 579 -12.46 -35.24 45.53
CA LYS A 579 -13.07 -36.49 45.99
C LYS A 579 -13.42 -36.49 47.48
N GLY A 580 -12.83 -35.60 48.27
CA GLY A 580 -13.13 -35.46 49.71
C GLY A 580 -12.49 -36.54 50.60
N LEU A 581 -11.36 -37.11 50.17
CA LEU A 581 -10.64 -38.15 50.91
C LEU A 581 -10.01 -37.63 52.21
N ARG A 582 -9.84 -38.50 53.20
CA ARG A 582 -9.17 -38.14 54.47
C ARG A 582 -7.69 -37.90 54.23
N ARG A 583 -7.07 -37.03 55.02
CA ARG A 583 -5.63 -36.68 54.88
C ARG A 583 -4.70 -37.90 54.87
N SER A 584 -5.01 -38.95 55.64
CA SER A 584 -4.25 -40.21 55.66
C SER A 584 -4.33 -40.97 54.33
N GLU A 585 -5.52 -41.02 53.72
CA GLU A 585 -5.76 -41.68 52.43
C GLU A 585 -5.13 -40.89 51.29
N GLN A 586 -5.21 -39.56 51.36
CA GLN A 586 -4.54 -38.69 50.41
C GLN A 586 -3.02 -38.89 50.42
N HIS A 587 -2.39 -38.97 51.60
CA HIS A 587 -0.95 -39.21 51.71
C HIS A 587 -0.54 -40.54 51.06
N ALA A 588 -1.28 -41.61 51.35
CA ALA A 588 -1.02 -42.92 50.76
C ALA A 588 -1.13 -42.90 49.23
N MET A 589 -2.12 -42.19 48.67
CA MET A 589 -2.28 -42.06 47.22
C MET A 589 -1.19 -41.19 46.57
N LEU A 590 -0.75 -40.12 47.24
CA LEU A 590 0.35 -39.28 46.75
C LEU A 590 1.66 -40.05 46.69
N ASP A 591 1.93 -40.91 47.67
CA ASP A 591 3.15 -41.73 47.68
C ASP A 591 3.12 -42.79 46.58
N VAL A 592 1.96 -43.42 46.34
CA VAL A 592 1.78 -44.32 45.19
C VAL A 592 1.93 -43.55 43.88
N PHE A 593 1.37 -42.36 43.75
CA PHE A 593 1.52 -41.53 42.54
C PHE A 593 2.97 -41.15 42.29
N ARG A 594 3.70 -40.68 43.31
CA ARG A 594 5.14 -40.37 43.22
C ARG A 594 5.97 -41.59 42.82
N SER A 595 5.63 -42.78 43.31
CA SER A 595 6.32 -44.02 42.95
C SER A 595 6.10 -44.45 41.49
N ARG A 596 5.02 -43.98 40.85
CA ARG A 596 4.66 -44.27 39.47
C ARG A 596 5.15 -43.20 38.48
N LEU A 597 5.57 -42.03 38.97
CA LEU A 597 6.19 -41.00 38.15
C LEU A 597 7.63 -41.39 37.79
N PRO A 598 8.12 -41.06 36.58
CA PRO A 598 9.52 -41.25 36.24
C PRO A 598 10.39 -40.42 37.21
N THR A 599 11.35 -41.06 37.89
CA THR A 599 12.28 -40.36 38.79
C THR A 599 13.08 -39.31 38.00
N PRO A 600 13.11 -38.03 38.42
CA PRO A 600 14.11 -37.11 37.93
C PRO A 600 15.46 -37.57 38.46
N SER A 601 16.38 -37.92 37.57
CA SER A 601 17.77 -38.24 37.92
C SER A 601 18.42 -37.06 38.65
N THR A 602 18.62 -37.17 39.96
CA THR A 602 19.47 -36.27 40.74
C THR A 602 20.96 -36.55 40.47
N PRO A 603 21.83 -35.52 40.41
CA PRO A 603 23.25 -35.69 40.16
C PRO A 603 23.95 -36.08 41.46
N ASP A 604 24.32 -37.35 41.60
CA ASP A 604 25.18 -37.76 42.72
C ASP A 604 26.64 -37.45 42.43
N ALA A 605 27.24 -36.72 43.36
CA ALA A 605 28.67 -36.46 43.41
C ALA A 605 29.44 -37.79 43.57
N LYS A 606 30.33 -38.10 42.63
CA LYS A 606 31.57 -38.84 42.93
C LYS A 606 32.72 -38.40 42.04
N LYS A 607 33.84 -38.16 42.72
CA LYS A 607 35.19 -37.96 42.20
C LYS A 607 35.51 -38.92 41.05
N THR A 608 36.00 -38.35 39.97
CA THR A 608 37.03 -38.85 39.03
C THR A 608 37.26 -40.36 38.97
N THR A 609 36.88 -40.98 37.86
CA THR A 609 37.78 -41.81 37.00
C THR A 609 37.08 -42.21 35.69
N SER A 610 37.71 -41.78 34.58
CA SER A 610 37.73 -42.36 33.22
C SER A 610 36.71 -43.42 32.78
N GLY A 611 36.02 -43.15 31.67
CA GLY A 611 35.45 -44.19 30.79
C GLY A 611 34.22 -43.76 30.03
N ALA A 612 34.32 -43.64 28.71
CA ALA A 612 33.27 -43.20 27.79
C ALA A 612 32.07 -44.19 27.70
N THR A 613 30.91 -43.64 27.36
CA THR A 613 29.61 -44.30 27.12
C THR A 613 29.56 -45.08 25.80
N PRO A 614 28.59 -46.02 25.65
CA PRO A 614 27.90 -46.08 24.36
C PRO A 614 26.42 -46.47 24.52
N GLU A 615 25.51 -45.49 24.51
CA GLU A 615 24.10 -45.77 24.17
C GLU A 615 23.32 -44.52 23.72
N LEU A 616 23.78 -43.31 24.06
CA LEU A 616 23.17 -42.06 23.57
C LEU A 616 23.66 -41.57 22.19
N GLU A 617 24.78 -42.09 21.66
CA GLU A 617 25.26 -41.74 20.31
C GLU A 617 24.49 -42.47 19.20
N SER A 618 23.96 -43.69 19.44
CA SER A 618 23.31 -44.48 18.39
C SER A 618 22.00 -43.84 17.87
N SER A 619 21.34 -43.04 18.71
CA SER A 619 20.07 -42.38 18.36
C SER A 619 20.29 -41.02 17.66
N ARG A 620 21.43 -40.37 17.89
CA ARG A 620 21.79 -39.11 17.21
C ARG A 620 22.41 -39.35 15.83
N ILE A 621 23.24 -40.40 15.68
CA ILE A 621 23.83 -40.79 14.39
C ILE A 621 22.76 -41.31 13.42
N LYS A 622 21.79 -42.12 13.88
CA LYS A 622 20.64 -42.56 13.05
C LYS A 622 19.71 -41.42 12.59
N ARG A 623 19.73 -40.28 13.29
CA ARG A 623 18.93 -39.09 12.92
C ARG A 623 19.64 -38.21 11.89
N LEU A 624 20.98 -38.18 11.94
CA LEU A 624 21.84 -37.53 10.93
C LEU A 624 21.90 -38.30 9.60
N GLU A 625 21.96 -39.63 9.62
CA GLU A 625 21.94 -40.45 8.39
C GLU A 625 20.63 -40.34 7.60
N ARG A 626 19.50 -40.07 8.27
CA ARG A 626 18.20 -39.82 7.61
C ARG A 626 18.10 -38.44 6.97
N LEU A 627 18.91 -37.47 7.42
CA LEU A 627 18.92 -36.12 6.87
C LEU A 627 19.88 -35.99 5.68
N ILE A 628 20.92 -36.82 5.58
CA ILE A 628 21.85 -36.82 4.44
C ILE A 628 21.30 -37.63 3.24
N LYS A 629 20.39 -38.59 3.44
CA LYS A 629 19.76 -39.38 2.36
C LYS A 629 18.57 -38.70 1.66
N LYS A 630 18.28 -37.42 1.94
CA LYS A 630 17.13 -36.71 1.35
C LYS A 630 17.47 -35.50 0.48
N GLN A 631 18.73 -35.34 0.11
CA GLN A 631 19.15 -34.51 -1.02
C GLN A 631 20.12 -35.31 -1.88
N PHE A 632 19.57 -36.14 -2.77
CA PHE A 632 19.80 -36.21 -4.22
C PHE A 632 18.66 -37.01 -4.83
#